data_AF-A0A3D0T453-F1
#
_entry.id   AF-A0A3D0T453-F1
#
_cell.length_a   1.000
_cell.length_b   1.000
_cell.length_c   1.000
_cell.angle_alpha   90.00
_cell.angle_beta   90.00
_cell.angle_gamma   90.00
#
_symmetry.space_group_name_H-M   'P 1'
#
loop_
_entity.id
_entity.type
_entity.pdbx_description
1 polymer ?
#
loop_
_entity_poly.entity_id
_entity_poly.type
_entity_poly.pdbx_seq_one_letter_code
_entity_poly.pdbx_strand_id
1 'polypeptide(L)' 'MPVKRSTLRENHISFWDRIHIDLPLLLGLLVLMGVGLVTIYSAGGQDMALIERQVVRLGIAIGVMV' A
#
# COMPACT_ATOMS: atom_id res chain seq x y z
N MET A 1 3.28 9.73 -55.44
CA MET A 1 2.48 9.04 -54.40
C MET A 1 3.15 9.28 -53.04
N PRO A 2 2.49 9.86 -52.02
CA PRO A 2 3.10 10.00 -50.70
C PRO A 2 2.91 8.71 -49.89
N VAL A 3 4.03 8.17 -49.42
CA VAL A 3 4.09 6.97 -48.57
C VAL A 3 3.84 7.40 -47.12
N LYS A 4 2.63 7.18 -46.61
CA LYS A 4 2.28 7.39 -45.20
C LYS A 4 2.73 6.16 -44.40
N ARG A 5 3.94 6.17 -43.87
CA ARG A 5 4.46 5.02 -43.09
C ARG A 5 4.61 5.34 -41.61
N SER A 6 3.90 4.51 -40.84
CA SER A 6 4.06 4.20 -39.42
C SER A 6 4.07 5.39 -38.45
N THR A 7 2.87 5.79 -38.02
CA THR A 7 2.68 6.34 -36.68
C THR A 7 3.28 5.37 -35.67
N LEU A 8 4.41 5.76 -35.06
CA LEU A 8 4.99 5.03 -33.94
C LEU A 8 3.97 5.10 -32.80
N ARG A 9 3.26 3.99 -32.60
CA ARG A 9 2.46 3.79 -31.40
C ARG A 9 3.46 3.47 -30.31
N GLU A 10 4.01 4.53 -29.72
CA GLU A 10 4.80 4.47 -28.52
C GLU A 10 3.88 3.88 -27.45
N ASN A 11 3.97 2.57 -27.27
CA ASN A 11 3.25 1.85 -26.26
C ASN A 11 3.93 2.17 -24.94
N HIS A 12 3.67 3.38 -24.43
CA HIS A 12 3.89 3.74 -23.05
C HIS A 12 2.91 2.89 -22.25
N ILE A 13 3.23 1.60 -22.08
CA ILE A 13 2.72 0.80 -20.98
C ILE A 13 3.23 1.49 -19.73
N SER A 14 2.48 2.51 -19.34
CA SER A 14 2.70 3.31 -18.17
C SER A 14 2.86 2.34 -17.03
N PHE A 15 3.96 2.47 -16.29
CA PHE A 15 4.13 1.77 -15.02
C PHE A 15 2.89 1.97 -14.12
N TRP A 16 2.21 3.10 -14.30
CA TRP A 16 0.93 3.50 -13.71
C TRP A 16 -0.29 2.64 -14.09
N ASP A 17 -0.33 2.01 -15.27
CA ASP A 17 -1.44 1.12 -15.68
C ASP A 17 -1.31 -0.28 -15.04
N ARG A 18 -0.11 -0.65 -14.60
CA ARG A 18 0.17 -1.99 -14.06
C ARG A 18 0.09 -2.06 -12.53
N ILE A 19 0.09 -0.92 -11.85
CA ILE A 19 -0.19 -0.84 -10.41
C ILE A 19 -1.71 -0.97 -10.22
N HIS A 20 -2.21 -2.19 -10.42
CA HIS A 20 -3.52 -2.66 -9.95
C HIS A 20 -3.45 -3.14 -8.48
N ILE A 21 -2.35 -2.89 -7.78
CA ILE A 21 -2.39 -2.91 -6.31
C ILE A 21 -3.41 -1.84 -5.97
N ASP A 22 -4.48 -2.23 -5.29
CA ASP A 22 -5.53 -1.32 -4.84
C ASP A 22 -4.95 -0.35 -3.81
N LEU A 23 -4.13 0.61 -4.28
CA LEU A 23 -3.48 1.64 -3.48
C LEU A 23 -4.48 2.35 -2.57
N PRO A 24 -5.72 2.67 -3.03
CA PRO A 24 -6.74 3.21 -2.14
C PRO A 24 -7.12 2.26 -0.99
N LEU A 25 -7.24 0.96 -1.24
CA LEU A 25 -7.53 -0.05 -0.20
C LEU A 25 -6.33 -0.25 0.73
N LEU A 26 -5.11 -0.31 0.20
CA LEU A 26 -3.89 -0.40 1.00
C LEU A 26 -3.75 0.81 1.92
N LEU A 27 -4.01 2.01 1.40
CA LEU A 27 -3.94 3.25 2.17
C LEU A 27 -5.06 3.28 3.23
N GLY A 28 -6.28 2.87 2.89
CA GLY A 28 -7.36 2.70 3.86
C GLY A 28 -7.03 1.69 4.96
N LEU A 29 -6.41 0.56 4.60
CA LEU A 29 -5.95 -0.46 5.54
C LEU A 29 -4.85 0.08 6.47
N LEU A 30 -3.87 0.82 5.93
CA LEU A 30 -2.81 1.46 6.71
C LEU A 30 -3.38 2.49 7.70
N VAL A 31 -4.39 3.27 7.28
CA VAL A 31 -5.09 4.21 8.16
C VAL A 31 -5.79 3.45 9.29
N LEU A 32 -6.54 2.39 8.99
CA LEU A 32 -7.20 1.55 10.00
C LEU A 32 -6.20 0.95 10.98
N MET A 33 -5.07 0.43 10.48
CA MET A 33 -3.99 -0.11 11.29
C MET A 33 -3.38 0.95 12.21
N GLY A 34 -3.12 2.15 11.69
CA GLY A 34 -2.59 3.28 12.45
C GLY A 34 -3.54 3.73 13.56
N VAL A 35 -4.83 3.86 13.24
CA VAL A 35 -5.86 4.17 14.26
C VAL A 35 -5.89 3.07 15.32
N GLY A 36 -5.92 1.79 14.93
CA GLY A 36 -5.90 0.67 15.88
C GLY A 36 -4.68 0.67 16.81
N LEU A 37 -3.51 1.04 16.30
CA LEU A 37 -2.29 1.24 17.09
C LEU A 37 -2.46 2.37 18.12
N VAL A 38 -3.02 3.52 17.72
CA VAL A 38 -3.31 4.64 18.63
C VAL A 38 -4.34 4.25 19.68
N THR A 39 -5.38 3.50 19.32
CA THR A 39 -6.40 3.03 20.27
C THR A 39 -5.82 2.07 21.30
N ILE A 40 -4.97 1.13 20.88
CA ILE A 40 -4.28 0.20 21.77
C ILE A 40 -3.25 0.95 22.63
N TYR A 41 -2.54 1.94 22.09
CA TYR A 41 -1.65 2.80 22.88
C TYR A 41 -2.41 3.48 24.02
N SER A 42 -3.57 4.03 23.70
CA SER A 42 -4.42 4.77 24.64
C SER A 42 -5.07 3.84 25.66
N ALA A 43 -5.47 2.63 25.26
CA ALA A 43 -6.11 1.66 26.14
C ALA A 43 -5.10 0.88 27.01
N GLY A 44 -3.89 0.64 26.50
CA GLY A 44 -2.82 -0.11 27.16
C GLY A 44 -1.98 0.72 28.13
N GLY A 45 -2.35 1.97 28.43
CA GLY A 45 -1.64 2.80 29.41
C GLY A 45 -0.21 3.18 28.99
N GLN A 46 0.03 3.42 27.71
CA GLN A 46 1.35 3.68 27.13
C GLN A 46 2.35 2.50 27.17
N ASP A 47 1.86 1.25 27.29
CA ASP A 47 2.73 0.07 27.20
C ASP A 47 3.33 -0.07 25.79
N MET A 48 4.60 0.29 25.67
CA MET A 48 5.35 0.23 24.42
C MET A 48 5.60 -1.22 23.97
N ALA A 49 5.66 -2.19 24.89
CA ALA A 49 5.86 -3.60 24.56
C ALA A 49 4.63 -4.20 23.85
N LEU A 50 3.43 -3.72 24.20
CA LEU A 50 2.20 -4.06 23.47
C LEU A 50 2.22 -3.52 22.04
N ILE A 51 2.69 -2.28 21.84
CA ILE A 51 2.81 -1.67 20.52
C ILE A 51 3.83 -2.38 19.66
N GLU A 52 5.00 -2.67 20.20
CA GLU A 52 6.08 -3.33 19.45
C GLU A 52 5.60 -4.68 18.88
N ARG A 53 4.91 -5.49 19.71
CA ARG A 53 4.28 -6.75 19.28
C ARG A 53 3.22 -6.54 18.20
N GLN A 54 2.41 -5.49 18.33
CA GLN A 54 1.38 -5.14 17.35
C GLN A 54 2.01 -4.73 16.01
N VAL A 55 3.05 -3.91 16.03
CA VAL A 55 3.76 -3.44 14.83
C VAL A 55 4.43 -4.61 14.11
N VAL A 56 5.11 -5.50 14.83
CA VAL A 56 5.71 -6.71 14.22
C VAL A 56 4.64 -7.58 13.55
N ARG A 57 3.50 -7.81 14.21
CA ARG A 57 2.38 -8.57 13.64
C ARG A 57 1.83 -7.90 12.37
N LEU A 58 1.66 -6.59 12.40
CA LEU A 58 1.16 -5.80 11.27
C LEU A 58 2.16 -5.79 10.10
N GLY A 59 3.47 -5.69 10.38
CA GLY A 59 4.52 -5.77 9.37
C GLY A 59 4.57 -7.13 8.69
N ILE A 60 4.45 -8.22 9.45
CA ILE A 60 4.36 -9.57 8.90
C ILE A 60 3.09 -9.72 8.06
N ALA A 61 1.94 -9.24 8.54
CA ALA A 61 0.67 -9.32 7.81
C ALA A 61 0.74 -8.58 6.45
N ILE A 62 1.32 -7.38 6.42
CA ILE A 62 1.55 -6.65 5.15
C ILE A 62 2.54 -7.41 4.26
N GLY A 63 3.64 -7.92 4.83
CA GLY A 63 4.65 -8.67 4.08
C GLY A 63 4.12 -9.99 3.46
N VAL A 64 3.08 -10.59 4.03
CA VAL A 64 2.38 -11.76 3.48
C VAL A 64 1.33 -11.37 2.43
N MET A 65 0.74 -10.18 2.56
CA MET A 65 -0.30 -9.68 1.65
C MET A 65 0.28 -9.21 0.30
N VAL A 66 1.51 -8.67 0.30
CA VAL A 66 2.26 -8.27 -0.90
C VAL A 66 2.86 -9.47 -1.60
#